data_AF-A0A6M1RGU1-F1
#
_entry.id   AF-A0A6M1RGU1-F1
#
_cell.length_a   1.000
_cell.length_b   1.000
_cell.length_c   1.000
_cell.angle_alpha   90.00
_cell.angle_beta   90.00
_cell.angle_gamma   90.00
#
_symmetry.space_group_name_H-M   'P 1'
#
loop_
_entity.id
_entity.type
_entity.pdbx_description
1 polymer ?
#
loop_
_entity_poly.entity_id
_entity_poly.type
_entity_poly.pdbx_seq_one_letter_code
_entity_poly.pdbx_strand_id
1 'polypeptide(L)'
;MLKQPKLQPSALTNKYELTWDFDIQVDGVDIVVPKYFRYDGASIPAVAWQITFTPFHPDIMMPALVHDWLFYNHQVDREQADDFLYQLLRQNGVDNLRANMIWGAVRAGGHFFWDNDEEDKEFLRKLYRLVKNRPNINRYQFPREIVNTA
;
A
#
# COMPACT_ATOMS: atom_id res chain seq x y z
N MET A 1 4.71 18.55 0.50
CA MET A 1 5.14 17.18 0.83
C MET A 1 4.07 16.56 1.69
N LEU A 2 3.67 15.32 1.40
CA LEU A 2 2.51 14.68 2.03
C LEU A 2 2.87 14.13 3.41
N LYS A 3 1.85 13.95 4.27
CA LYS A 3 2.02 13.35 5.61
C LYS A 3 2.64 11.97 5.47
N GLN A 4 3.71 11.70 6.21
CA GLN A 4 4.38 10.40 6.21
C GLN A 4 3.74 9.42 7.22
N PRO A 5 3.73 8.11 6.93
CA PRO A 5 3.22 7.10 7.84
C PRO A 5 4.09 6.97 9.10
N LYS A 6 3.46 6.60 10.21
CA LYS A 6 4.15 6.30 11.47
C LYS A 6 4.32 4.79 11.60
N LEU A 7 5.54 4.31 11.36
CA LEU A 7 5.87 2.89 11.38
C LEU A 7 6.62 2.50 12.65
N GLN A 8 6.46 1.25 13.07
CA GLN A 8 7.30 0.62 14.10
C GLN A 8 7.84 -0.71 13.58
N PRO A 9 9.07 -1.11 13.95
CA PRO A 9 9.56 -2.44 13.63
C PRO A 9 8.82 -3.50 14.45
N SER A 10 8.52 -4.64 13.84
CA SER A 10 7.90 -5.80 14.47
C SER A 10 8.89 -6.97 14.41
N ALA A 11 9.45 -7.33 15.57
CA ALA A 11 10.43 -8.42 15.67
C ALA A 11 9.83 -9.80 15.36
N LEU A 12 8.51 -9.94 15.45
CA LEU A 12 7.79 -11.19 15.14
C LEU A 12 7.71 -11.44 13.64
N THR A 13 7.45 -10.38 12.87
CA THR A 13 7.27 -10.48 11.41
C THR A 13 8.55 -10.10 10.65
N ASN A 14 9.55 -9.57 11.35
CA ASN A 14 10.77 -8.96 10.79
C ASN A 14 10.46 -7.85 9.78
N LYS A 15 9.38 -7.10 10.00
CA LYS A 15 8.78 -6.13 9.08
C LYS A 15 8.35 -4.86 9.81
N TYR A 16 8.07 -3.78 9.08
CA TYR A 16 7.50 -2.56 9.67
C TYR A 16 5.97 -2.63 9.65
N GLU A 17 5.32 -2.02 10.64
CA GLU A 17 3.86 -1.99 10.74
C GLU A 17 3.36 -0.59 11.07
N LEU A 18 2.20 -0.21 10.53
CA LEU A 18 1.53 1.03 10.86
C LEU A 18 1.11 1.08 12.33
N THR A 19 1.50 2.16 13.02
CA THR A 19 1.12 2.43 14.42
C THR A 19 -0.24 3.13 14.56
N TRP A 20 -0.70 3.78 13.48
CA TRP A 20 -1.97 4.49 13.37
C TRP A 20 -2.53 4.30 11.97
N ASP A 21 -3.84 4.46 11.82
CA ASP A 21 -4.48 4.48 10.51
C ASP A 21 -3.87 5.61 9.65
N PHE A 22 -3.73 5.33 8.36
CA PHE A 22 -3.26 6.30 7.38
C PHE A 22 -4.38 6.62 6.39
N ASP A 23 -4.94 7.81 6.52
CA ASP A 23 -6.00 8.33 5.67
C ASP A 23 -5.43 9.27 4.59
N ILE A 24 -5.90 9.09 3.35
CA ILE A 24 -5.64 10.00 2.23
C ILE A 24 -6.80 9.96 1.22
N GLN A 25 -7.02 11.06 0.52
CA GLN A 25 -7.97 11.12 -0.59
C GLN A 25 -7.21 11.35 -1.91
N VAL A 26 -7.47 10.52 -2.91
CA VAL A 26 -6.87 10.62 -4.25
C VAL A 26 -7.99 10.56 -5.29
N ASP A 27 -8.12 11.58 -6.13
CA ASP A 27 -9.17 11.71 -7.14
C ASP A 27 -10.59 11.38 -6.64
N GLY A 28 -10.92 11.83 -5.42
CA GLY A 28 -12.23 11.63 -4.82
C GLY A 28 -12.38 10.28 -4.08
N VAL A 29 -11.46 9.35 -4.23
CA VAL A 29 -11.45 8.06 -3.52
C VAL A 29 -10.85 8.23 -2.12
N ASP A 30 -11.61 7.90 -1.08
CA ASP A 30 -11.15 7.85 0.31
C ASP A 30 -10.40 6.55 0.56
N ILE A 31 -9.11 6.63 0.87
CA ILE A 31 -8.24 5.48 1.10
C ILE A 31 -7.77 5.50 2.54
N VAL A 32 -8.10 4.45 3.29
CA VAL A 32 -7.66 4.28 4.68
C VAL A 32 -6.90 2.99 4.83
N VAL A 33 -5.59 3.10 5.07
CA VAL A 33 -4.74 1.96 5.39
C VAL A 33 -4.85 1.69 6.91
N PRO A 34 -5.25 0.48 7.33
CA PRO A 34 -5.50 0.21 8.73
C PRO A 34 -4.19 0.15 9.54
N LYS A 35 -4.27 0.56 10.82
CA LYS A 35 -3.26 0.21 11.82
C LYS A 35 -2.93 -1.29 11.77
N TYR A 36 -1.67 -1.63 12.04
CA TYR A 36 -1.10 -2.99 11.93
C TYR A 36 -0.89 -3.49 10.50
N PHE A 37 -1.26 -2.71 9.48
CA PHE A 37 -0.86 -3.04 8.12
C PHE A 37 0.67 -3.06 8.01
N ARG A 38 1.16 -4.09 7.34
CA ARG A 38 2.57 -4.44 7.20
C ARG A 38 3.14 -3.68 6.02
N TYR A 39 4.21 -2.93 6.25
CA TYR A 39 4.94 -2.19 5.23
C TYR A 39 6.30 -2.84 5.01
N ASP A 40 6.49 -3.43 3.84
CA ASP A 40 7.71 -4.16 3.47
C ASP A 40 8.68 -3.31 2.64
N GLY A 41 8.40 -2.01 2.51
CA GLY A 41 9.02 -1.17 1.50
C GLY A 41 8.23 -1.24 0.19
N ALA A 42 8.49 -0.31 -0.72
CA ALA A 42 7.86 -0.35 -2.03
C ALA A 42 8.13 -1.71 -2.72
N SER A 43 7.05 -2.39 -3.13
CA SER A 43 7.03 -3.63 -3.93
C SER A 43 7.54 -3.41 -5.36
N ILE A 44 8.58 -2.59 -5.50
CA ILE A 44 9.29 -2.29 -6.73
C ILE A 44 10.37 -3.39 -6.91
N PRO A 45 10.51 -4.02 -8.08
CA PRO A 45 11.57 -5.00 -8.33
C PRO A 45 12.94 -4.44 -7.95
N ALA A 46 13.78 -5.24 -7.28
CA ALA A 46 15.07 -4.79 -6.74
C ALA A 46 16.00 -4.15 -7.78
N VAL A 47 15.87 -4.54 -9.06
CA VAL A 47 16.61 -3.94 -10.19
C VAL A 47 16.26 -2.46 -10.42
N ALA A 48 15.06 -2.04 -10.07
CA ALA A 48 14.59 -0.66 -10.19
C ALA A 48 15.00 0.21 -8.98
N TRP A 49 15.45 -0.38 -7.86
CA TRP A 49 15.91 0.37 -6.68
C TRP A 49 17.19 1.18 -6.95
N GLN A 50 18.05 0.74 -7.88
CA GLN A 50 19.28 1.47 -8.21
C GLN A 50 19.04 2.74 -9.02
N ILE A 51 17.89 2.86 -9.68
CA ILE A 51 17.60 3.95 -10.64
C ILE A 51 16.53 4.91 -10.10
N THR A 52 15.67 4.43 -9.20
CA THR A 52 14.57 5.22 -8.62
C THR A 52 14.96 5.75 -7.25
N PHE A 53 14.76 4.96 -6.19
CA PHE A 53 15.20 5.21 -4.81
C PHE A 53 15.23 3.89 -4.01
N THR A 54 15.73 3.92 -2.78
CA THR A 54 15.59 2.78 -1.85
C THR A 54 14.12 2.67 -1.37
N PRO A 55 13.63 1.46 -1.02
CA PRO A 55 12.24 1.24 -0.57
C PRO A 55 11.79 2.03 0.68
N PHE A 56 12.74 2.59 1.41
CA PHE A 56 12.54 3.37 2.64
C PHE A 56 12.88 4.86 2.45
N HIS A 57 13.01 5.33 1.21
CA HIS A 57 13.16 6.75 0.95
C HIS A 57 11.84 7.48 1.27
N PRO A 58 11.84 8.58 2.07
CA PRO A 58 10.63 9.28 2.48
C PRO A 58 9.71 9.70 1.33
N ASP A 59 10.30 9.95 0.14
CA ASP A 59 9.55 10.35 -1.04
C ASP A 59 8.69 9.22 -1.63
N ILE A 60 9.07 7.95 -1.40
CA ILE A 60 8.36 6.76 -1.91
C ILE A 60 7.52 6.08 -0.82
N MET A 61 7.89 6.19 0.46
CA MET A 61 7.25 5.39 1.51
C MET A 61 5.73 5.54 1.58
N MET A 62 5.25 6.79 1.61
CA MET A 62 3.82 7.03 1.66
C MET A 62 3.10 6.58 0.37
N PRO A 63 3.55 6.95 -0.85
CA PRO A 63 2.92 6.48 -2.08
C PRO A 63 2.86 4.95 -2.20
N ALA A 64 3.95 4.26 -1.82
CA ALA A 64 4.02 2.80 -1.84
C ALA A 64 3.07 2.15 -0.85
N LEU A 65 2.99 2.66 0.38
CA LEU A 65 2.05 2.15 1.41
C LEU A 65 0.60 2.18 0.91
N VAL A 66 0.21 3.27 0.24
CA VAL A 66 -1.14 3.41 -0.33
C VAL A 66 -1.34 2.40 -1.45
N HIS A 67 -0.37 2.29 -2.38
CA HIS A 67 -0.42 1.34 -3.49
C HIS A 67 -0.52 -0.12 -3.04
N ASP A 68 0.32 -0.55 -2.08
CA ASP A 68 0.29 -1.90 -1.52
C ASP A 68 -1.09 -2.21 -0.92
N TRP A 69 -1.70 -1.24 -0.20
CA TRP A 69 -3.05 -1.46 0.36
C TRP A 69 -4.14 -1.62 -0.71
N LEU A 70 -4.07 -0.87 -1.81
CA LEU A 70 -5.01 -1.01 -2.92
C LEU A 70 -4.88 -2.37 -3.62
N PHE A 71 -3.66 -2.90 -3.69
CA PHE A 71 -3.41 -4.26 -4.20
C PHE A 71 -4.00 -5.34 -3.29
N TYR A 72 -4.04 -5.10 -1.99
CA TYR A 72 -4.67 -6.03 -1.05
C TYR A 72 -6.20 -5.94 -1.05
N ASN A 73 -6.75 -4.71 -1.05
CA ASN A 73 -8.16 -4.50 -0.77
C ASN A 73 -9.05 -4.42 -2.02
N HIS A 74 -8.44 -4.23 -3.20
CA HIS A 74 -9.12 -4.15 -4.51
C HIS A 74 -10.29 -3.15 -4.55
N GLN A 75 -10.24 -2.07 -3.76
CA GLN A 75 -11.31 -1.07 -3.76
C GLN A 75 -11.36 -0.23 -5.05
N VAL A 76 -10.28 -0.25 -5.83
CA VAL A 76 -10.16 0.28 -7.19
C VAL A 76 -9.55 -0.79 -8.09
N ASP A 77 -9.58 -0.59 -9.40
CA ASP A 77 -8.84 -1.47 -10.31
C ASP A 77 -7.33 -1.22 -10.26
N ARG A 78 -6.55 -2.19 -10.75
CA ARG A 78 -5.08 -2.14 -10.74
C ARG A 78 -4.53 -0.91 -11.45
N GLU A 79 -5.13 -0.56 -12.59
CA GLU A 79 -4.67 0.54 -13.41
C GLU A 79 -4.81 1.88 -12.69
N GLN A 80 -5.94 2.06 -12.01
CA GLN A 80 -6.20 3.20 -11.15
C GLN A 80 -5.30 3.22 -9.91
N ALA A 81 -5.01 2.07 -9.30
CA ALA A 81 -4.04 1.98 -8.21
C ALA A 81 -2.63 2.42 -8.67
N ASP A 82 -2.18 1.97 -9.83
CA ASP A 82 -0.91 2.36 -10.45
C ASP A 82 -0.89 3.88 -10.74
N ASP A 83 -2.00 4.45 -11.26
CA ASP A 83 -2.11 5.88 -11.52
C ASP A 83 -2.10 6.71 -10.23
N PHE A 84 -2.74 6.24 -9.16
CA PHE A 84 -2.69 6.88 -7.85
C PHE A 84 -1.26 6.88 -7.28
N LEU A 85 -0.51 5.79 -7.46
CA LEU A 85 0.91 5.75 -7.09
C LEU A 85 1.69 6.87 -7.79
N TYR A 86 1.53 7.02 -9.11
CA TYR A 86 2.19 8.09 -9.87
C TYR A 86 1.83 9.48 -9.33
N GLN A 87 0.55 9.76 -9.12
CA GLN A 87 0.09 11.05 -8.61
C GLN A 87 0.68 11.34 -7.22
N LEU A 88 0.64 10.36 -6.31
CA LEU A 88 1.16 10.50 -4.97
C LEU A 88 2.68 10.69 -4.96
N LEU A 89 3.43 10.00 -5.83
CA LEU A 89 4.87 10.23 -6.00
C LEU A 89 5.15 11.69 -6.39
N ARG A 90 4.42 12.22 -7.38
CA ARG A 90 4.57 13.61 -7.84
C ARG A 90 4.21 14.61 -6.74
N GLN A 91 3.11 14.39 -6.03
CA GLN A 91 2.68 15.24 -4.91
C GLN A 91 3.64 15.17 -3.71
N ASN A 92 4.31 14.03 -3.53
CA ASN A 92 5.31 13.83 -2.48
C ASN A 92 6.71 14.35 -2.88
N GLY A 93 6.87 14.94 -4.07
CA GLY A 93 8.08 15.64 -4.49
C GLY A 93 9.01 14.87 -5.42
N VAL A 94 8.67 13.62 -5.79
CA VAL A 94 9.44 12.84 -6.77
C VAL A 94 9.34 13.49 -8.14
N ASP A 95 10.48 13.69 -8.84
CA ASP A 95 10.51 14.28 -10.17
C ASP A 95 9.78 13.42 -11.23
N ASN A 96 9.45 14.04 -12.37
CA ASN A 96 8.59 13.43 -13.38
C ASN A 96 9.22 12.17 -13.99
N LEU A 97 10.53 12.21 -14.27
CA LEU A 97 11.24 11.08 -14.86
C LEU A 97 11.21 9.87 -13.93
N ARG A 98 11.56 10.06 -12.65
CA ARG A 98 11.54 8.98 -11.66
C ARG A 98 10.14 8.44 -11.41
N ALA A 99 9.13 9.31 -11.29
CA ALA A 99 7.76 8.89 -11.09
C ALA A 99 7.24 8.05 -12.28
N ASN A 100 7.54 8.45 -13.53
CA ASN A 100 7.17 7.68 -14.71
C ASN A 100 7.89 6.32 -14.80
N MET A 101 9.16 6.24 -14.39
CA MET A 101 9.87 4.95 -14.34
C MET A 101 9.21 3.99 -13.34
N ILE A 102 8.86 4.47 -12.14
CA ILE A 102 8.15 3.66 -11.13
C ILE A 102 6.77 3.22 -11.66
N TRP A 103 5.99 4.17 -12.19
CA TRP A 103 4.69 3.90 -12.78
C TRP A 103 4.75 2.88 -13.92
N GLY A 104 5.70 3.03 -14.84
CA GLY A 104 5.88 2.08 -15.95
C GLY A 104 6.26 0.68 -15.47
N ALA A 105 7.08 0.58 -14.41
CA ALA A 105 7.45 -0.71 -13.82
C ALA A 105 6.25 -1.43 -13.20
N VAL A 106 5.41 -0.74 -12.42
CA VAL A 106 4.20 -1.34 -11.83
C VAL A 106 3.15 -1.65 -12.90
N ARG A 107 3.02 -0.82 -13.94
CA ARG A 107 2.10 -1.10 -15.06
C ARG A 107 2.48 -2.40 -15.79
N ALA A 108 3.77 -2.65 -15.98
CA ALA A 108 4.27 -3.85 -16.65
C ALA A 108 4.22 -5.11 -15.76
N GLY A 109 4.61 -4.99 -14.48
CA GLY A 109 4.76 -6.14 -13.57
C GLY A 109 3.60 -6.40 -12.62
N GLY A 110 2.73 -5.41 -12.38
CA GLY A 110 1.72 -5.45 -11.31
C GLY A 110 0.69 -6.55 -11.48
N HIS A 111 0.41 -6.99 -12.71
CA HIS A 111 -0.55 -8.07 -12.97
C HIS A 111 -0.15 -9.40 -12.31
N PHE A 112 1.14 -9.65 -12.09
CA PHE A 112 1.62 -10.86 -11.42
C PHE A 112 1.35 -10.87 -9.90
N PHE A 113 1.09 -9.70 -9.32
CA PHE A 113 0.92 -9.49 -7.87
C PHE A 113 -0.45 -8.92 -7.51
N TRP A 114 -1.36 -8.79 -8.48
CA TRP A 114 -2.66 -8.17 -8.26
C TRP A 114 -3.61 -9.09 -7.49
N ASP A 115 -3.66 -10.36 -7.85
CA ASP A 115 -4.56 -11.32 -7.19
C ASP A 115 -3.94 -11.81 -5.89
N ASN A 116 -4.66 -11.63 -4.77
CA ASN A 116 -4.23 -12.11 -3.46
C ASN A 116 -4.08 -13.65 -3.46
N ASP A 117 -2.89 -14.13 -3.13
CA ASP A 117 -2.66 -15.55 -2.91
C ASP A 117 -3.14 -16.00 -1.51
N GLU A 118 -2.88 -17.25 -1.12
CA GLU A 118 -3.30 -17.71 0.21
C GLU A 118 -2.50 -17.10 1.36
N GLU A 119 -1.23 -16.73 1.16
CA GLU A 119 -0.44 -16.02 2.18
C GLU A 119 -1.03 -14.62 2.42
N ASP A 120 -1.37 -13.92 1.34
CA ASP A 120 -2.02 -12.61 1.37
C ASP A 120 -3.37 -12.67 2.09
N LYS A 121 -4.20 -13.66 1.75
CA LYS A 121 -5.49 -13.86 2.43
C LYS A 121 -5.31 -14.21 3.91
N GLU A 122 -4.33 -15.02 4.28
CA GLU A 122 -4.02 -15.29 5.68
C GLU A 122 -3.62 -14.02 6.43
N PHE A 123 -2.78 -13.18 5.82
CA PHE A 123 -2.40 -11.89 6.37
C PHE A 123 -3.64 -10.99 6.55
N LEU A 124 -4.48 -10.86 5.52
CA LEU A 124 -5.71 -10.07 5.59
C LEU A 124 -6.67 -10.56 6.67
N ARG A 125 -6.85 -11.87 6.84
CA ARG A 125 -7.67 -12.44 7.93
C ARG A 125 -7.10 -12.08 9.30
N LYS A 126 -5.78 -12.15 9.49
CA LYS A 126 -5.12 -11.76 10.75
C LYS A 126 -5.32 -10.26 11.01
N LEU A 127 -5.08 -9.42 10.02
CA LEU A 127 -5.25 -7.97 10.10
C LEU A 127 -6.71 -7.59 10.41
N TYR A 128 -7.67 -8.19 9.69
CA TYR A 128 -9.10 -7.99 9.94
C TYR A 128 -9.47 -8.33 11.39
N ARG A 129 -9.00 -9.44 11.95
CA ARG A 129 -9.26 -9.80 13.36
C ARG A 129 -8.74 -8.75 14.35
N LEU A 130 -7.61 -8.10 14.05
CA LEU A 130 -7.04 -7.04 14.90
C LEU A 130 -7.87 -5.76 14.87
N VAL A 131 -8.54 -5.48 13.74
CA VAL A 131 -9.20 -4.19 13.48
C VAL A 131 -10.73 -4.26 13.40
N LYS A 132 -11.34 -5.45 13.41
CA LYS A 132 -12.80 -5.63 13.20
C LYS A 132 -13.71 -4.90 14.19
N ASN A 133 -13.22 -4.62 15.39
CA ASN A 133 -13.96 -3.89 16.43
C ASN A 133 -13.72 -2.37 16.39
N ARG A 134 -12.93 -1.87 15.44
CA ARG A 134 -12.67 -0.43 15.30
C ARG A 134 -13.88 0.28 14.67
N PRO A 135 -14.21 1.51 15.10
CA PRO A 135 -15.40 2.22 14.63
C PRO A 135 -15.39 2.54 13.13
N ASN A 136 -14.20 2.59 12.51
CA ASN A 136 -14.00 2.90 11.09
C ASN A 136 -13.73 1.67 10.22
N ILE A 137 -14.05 0.45 10.67
CA ILE A 137 -13.82 -0.81 9.93
C ILE A 137 -14.30 -0.77 8.47
N ASN A 138 -15.45 -0.12 8.21
CA ASN A 138 -16.03 -0.01 6.88
C ASN A 138 -15.19 0.84 5.91
N ARG A 139 -14.33 1.74 6.41
CA ARG A 139 -13.46 2.58 5.57
C ARG A 139 -12.23 1.85 5.05
N TYR A 140 -11.86 0.72 5.66
CA TYR A 140 -10.70 -0.05 5.21
C TYR A 140 -10.99 -0.82 3.90
N GLN A 141 -12.25 -1.08 3.58
CA GLN A 141 -12.66 -1.81 2.36
C GLN A 141 -12.03 -3.21 2.25
N PHE A 142 -11.97 -3.98 3.35
CA PHE A 142 -11.50 -5.38 3.29
C PHE A 142 -12.29 -6.19 2.24
N PRO A 143 -11.63 -7.09 1.48
CA PRO A 143 -12.32 -7.95 0.54
C PRO A 143 -13.40 -8.80 1.22
N ARG A 144 -14.56 -8.96 0.57
CA ARG A 144 -15.73 -9.65 1.15
C ARG A 144 -15.42 -11.07 1.63
N GLU A 145 -14.55 -11.79 0.93
CA GLU A 145 -14.11 -13.13 1.31
C GLU A 145 -13.38 -13.18 2.66
N ILE A 146 -12.67 -12.11 3.02
CA ILE A 146 -11.97 -11.99 4.31
C ILE A 146 -12.98 -11.72 5.42
N VAL A 147 -13.94 -10.83 5.17
CA VAL A 147 -14.98 -10.47 6.13
C VAL A 147 -15.89 -11.66 6.46
N ASN A 148 -16.22 -12.49 5.47
CA ASN A 148 -17.13 -13.62 5.64
C ASN A 148 -16.51 -14.83 6.35
N THR A 149 -15.17 -14.87 6.51
CA THR A 149 -14.44 -16.05 7.02
C THR A 149 -13.81 -15.86 8.41
N ALA A 150 -13.98 -14.69 9.07
CA ALA A 150 -13.23 -14.29 10.27
C ALA A 150 -14.09 -13.76 11.43
#